data_AF-A0A2S5D2P3-F1
#
_entry.id   AF-A0A2S5D2P3-F1
#
_cell.length_a   1.000
_cell.length_b   1.000
_cell.length_c   1.000
_cell.angle_alpha   90.00
_cell.angle_beta   90.00
_cell.angle_gamma   90.00
#
_symmetry.space_group_name_H-M   'P 1'
#
loop_
_entity.id
_entity.type
_entity.pdbx_description
1 polymer ?
#
loop_
_entity_poly.entity_id
_entity_poly.type
_entity_poly.pdbx_seq_one_letter_code
_entity_poly.pdbx_strand_id
1 'polypeptide(L)'
;MKRSTIINVCIFIFFTLLFVNDFFPATPLAEILSKKIILVILIVLVGINLVTSKGTYKKLSKKAYAGLTLYTVGLWIVLTLLGGESEIGLSYNSPIFYLIVIVLGFDLLRVYRQWKREEAEKNNAK
;
A
#
# COMPACT_ATOMS: atom_id res chain seq x y z
N MET A 1 -2.36 1.74 -24.01
CA MET A 1 -2.67 1.25 -22.64
C MET A 1 -4.11 1.61 -22.29
N LYS A 2 -4.87 0.72 -21.61
CA LYS A 2 -6.24 1.05 -21.18
C LYS A 2 -6.18 2.23 -20.20
N ARG A 3 -7.06 3.24 -20.36
CA ARG A 3 -7.10 4.45 -19.50
C ARG A 3 -7.09 4.12 -18.00
N SER A 4 -7.77 3.04 -17.61
CA SER A 4 -7.80 2.51 -16.23
C SER A 4 -6.42 2.09 -15.71
N THR A 5 -5.53 1.54 -16.55
CA THR A 5 -4.17 1.16 -16.15
C THR A 5 -3.32 2.38 -15.83
N ILE A 6 -3.45 3.46 -16.61
CA ILE A 6 -2.70 4.70 -16.37
C ILE A 6 -3.13 5.32 -15.04
N ILE A 7 -4.43 5.39 -14.77
CA ILE A 7 -4.96 5.90 -13.49
C ILE A 7 -4.45 5.07 -12.31
N ASN A 8 -4.44 3.73 -12.43
CA ASN A 8 -3.92 2.86 -11.37
C ASN A 8 -2.43 3.08 -11.10
N VAL A 9 -1.63 3.26 -12.15
CA VAL A 9 -0.19 3.59 -12.01
C VAL A 9 -0.02 4.95 -11.34
N CYS A 10 -0.79 5.96 -11.74
CA CYS A 10 -0.77 7.27 -11.08
C CYS A 10 -1.13 7.16 -9.60
N ILE A 11 -2.20 6.44 -9.25
CA ILE A 11 -2.58 6.21 -7.85
C ILE A 11 -1.42 5.57 -7.06
N PHE A 12 -0.75 4.57 -7.63
CA PHE A 12 0.37 3.91 -6.98
C PHE A 12 1.56 4.86 -6.75
N ILE A 13 1.87 5.72 -7.73
CA ILE A 13 2.92 6.74 -7.60
C ILE A 13 2.56 7.75 -6.52
N PHE A 14 1.35 8.32 -6.54
CA PHE A 14 0.92 9.30 -5.54
C PHE A 14 0.80 8.69 -4.13
N PHE A 15 0.39 7.42 -4.02
CA PHE A 15 0.41 6.69 -2.76
C PHE A 15 1.83 6.58 -2.20
N THR A 16 2.79 6.24 -3.05
CA THR A 16 4.20 6.14 -2.66
C THR A 16 4.77 7.50 -2.28
N LEU A 17 4.46 8.55 -3.04
CA LEU A 17 4.86 9.91 -2.73
C LEU A 17 4.27 10.38 -1.40
N LEU A 18 3.03 10.01 -1.07
CA LEU A 18 2.41 10.35 0.21
C LEU A 18 3.20 9.77 1.38
N PHE A 19 3.63 8.51 1.27
CA PHE A 19 4.49 7.86 2.27
C PHE A 19 5.85 8.55 2.36
N VAL A 20 6.51 8.83 1.24
CA VAL A 20 7.80 9.54 1.26
C VAL A 20 7.67 10.92 1.91
N ASN A 21 6.61 11.66 1.61
CA ASN A 21 6.34 12.99 2.20
C ASN A 21 6.07 12.91 3.70
N ASP A 22 5.39 11.85 4.15
CA ASP A 22 5.09 11.61 5.58
C ASP A 22 6.33 11.25 6.40
N PHE A 23 7.27 10.50 5.80
CA PHE A 23 8.51 10.07 6.46
C PHE A 23 9.65 11.10 6.33
N PHE A 24 9.59 11.95 5.31
CA PHE A 24 10.62 12.96 5.04
C PHE A 24 10.00 14.35 4.79
N PRO A 25 9.37 14.96 5.82
CA PRO A 25 8.68 16.25 5.70
C PRO A 25 9.61 17.43 5.40
N ALA A 26 10.92 17.29 5.67
CA ALA A 26 11.93 18.33 5.44
C ALA A 26 12.67 18.21 4.09
N THR A 27 12.05 17.57 3.08
CA THR A 27 12.63 17.46 1.73
C THR A 27 12.11 18.54 0.79
N PRO A 28 12.85 18.93 -0.25
CA PRO A 28 12.36 19.87 -1.28
C PRO A 28 11.06 19.39 -1.94
N LEU A 29 10.84 18.07 -1.97
CA LEU A 29 9.61 17.47 -2.46
C LEU A 29 8.40 17.77 -1.56
N ALA A 30 8.59 17.79 -0.24
CA ALA A 30 7.56 18.15 0.74
C ALA A 30 7.25 19.66 0.75
N GLU A 31 8.23 20.50 0.42
CA GLU A 31 8.04 21.94 0.23
C GLU A 31 7.19 22.26 -1.00
N ILE A 32 7.45 21.59 -2.13
CA ILE A 32 6.70 21.81 -3.39
C ILE A 32 5.32 21.15 -3.34
N LEU A 33 5.23 19.95 -2.75
CA LEU A 33 4.05 19.10 -2.77
C LEU A 33 3.71 18.68 -1.34
N SER A 34 2.90 19.51 -0.68
CA SER A 34 2.40 19.22 0.67
C SER A 34 1.60 17.92 0.69
N LYS A 35 1.78 17.12 1.75
CA LYS A 35 0.96 15.95 2.10
C LYS A 35 -0.54 16.14 1.86
N LYS A 36 -1.09 17.31 2.18
CA LYS A 36 -2.53 17.62 1.97
C LYS A 36 -2.90 17.62 0.49
N ILE A 37 -2.06 18.23 -0.35
CA ILE A 37 -2.27 18.30 -1.80
C ILE A 37 -2.19 16.91 -2.42
N ILE A 38 -1.17 16.12 -2.03
CA ILE A 38 -1.02 14.72 -2.48
C ILE A 38 -2.27 13.91 -2.13
N LEU A 39 -2.76 14.04 -0.90
CA LEU A 39 -3.93 13.31 -0.42
C LEU A 39 -5.21 13.70 -1.18
N VAL A 40 -5.42 14.98 -1.48
CA VAL A 40 -6.56 15.44 -2.31
C VAL A 40 -6.47 14.85 -3.72
N ILE A 41 -5.29 14.89 -4.36
CA ILE A 41 -5.07 14.30 -5.69
C ILE A 41 -5.37 12.80 -5.66
N LEU A 42 -4.92 12.09 -4.62
CA LEU A 42 -5.16 10.67 -4.45
C LEU A 42 -6.67 10.35 -4.37
N ILE A 43 -7.41 11.10 -3.54
CA ILE A 43 -8.87 10.93 -3.40
C ILE A 43 -9.57 11.17 -4.74
N VAL A 44 -9.19 12.23 -5.46
CA VAL A 44 -9.76 12.53 -6.79
C VAL A 44 -9.46 11.41 -7.77
N LEU A 45 -8.22 10.93 -7.85
CA LEU A 45 -7.85 9.82 -8.74
C LEU A 45 -8.59 8.53 -8.42
N VAL A 46 -8.72 8.17 -7.14
CA VAL A 46 -9.47 7.00 -6.69
C VAL A 46 -10.96 7.16 -7.01
N GLY A 47 -11.53 8.36 -6.80
CA GLY A 47 -12.91 8.69 -7.16
C GLY A 47 -13.18 8.55 -8.66
N ILE A 48 -12.30 9.10 -9.51
CA ILE A 48 -12.38 8.93 -10.96
C ILE A 48 -12.28 7.46 -11.35
N ASN A 49 -11.39 6.70 -10.70
CA ASN A 49 -11.23 5.27 -10.96
C ASN A 49 -12.51 4.49 -10.62
N LEU A 50 -13.12 4.78 -9.46
CA LEU A 50 -14.39 4.22 -9.01
C LEU A 50 -15.53 4.49 -10.00
N VAL A 51 -15.70 5.74 -10.42
CA VAL A 51 -16.78 6.15 -11.34
C VAL A 51 -16.57 5.58 -12.75
N THR A 52 -15.31 5.53 -13.22
CA THR A 52 -14.97 5.01 -14.55
C THR A 52 -15.01 3.48 -14.60
N SER A 53 -14.77 2.82 -13.47
CA SER A 53 -14.97 1.39 -13.26
C SER A 53 -16.46 1.08 -13.20
N LYS A 54 -17.10 0.96 -14.37
CA LYS A 54 -18.52 0.56 -14.53
C LYS A 54 -18.82 -0.81 -13.88
N GLY A 55 -19.04 -0.84 -12.57
CA GLY A 55 -19.53 -2.00 -11.80
C GLY A 55 -18.63 -3.24 -11.79
N THR A 56 -17.52 -3.25 -12.52
CA THR A 56 -16.57 -4.37 -12.58
C THR A 56 -15.41 -4.14 -11.61
N TYR A 57 -15.74 -3.97 -10.33
CA TYR A 57 -14.76 -4.16 -9.27
C TYR A 57 -14.40 -5.64 -9.24
N LYS A 58 -13.41 -6.03 -10.06
CA LYS A 58 -12.75 -7.32 -9.88
C LYS A 58 -12.14 -7.28 -8.49
N LYS A 59 -12.69 -8.09 -7.57
CA LYS A 59 -12.07 -8.32 -6.25
C LYS A 59 -10.58 -8.52 -6.49
N LEU A 60 -9.77 -7.75 -5.77
CA LEU A 60 -8.32 -7.86 -5.83
C LEU A 60 -7.98 -9.34 -5.57
N SER A 61 -7.22 -9.95 -6.48
CA SER A 61 -6.86 -11.36 -6.28
C SER A 61 -6.05 -11.48 -4.99
N LYS A 62 -6.15 -12.61 -4.29
CA LYS A 62 -5.38 -12.83 -3.05
C LYS A 62 -3.87 -12.60 -3.26
N LYS A 63 -3.34 -12.95 -4.45
CA LYS A 63 -1.96 -12.64 -4.86
C LYS A 63 -1.68 -11.14 -4.88
N ALA A 64 -2.55 -10.37 -5.52
CA ALA A 64 -2.39 -8.93 -5.67
C ALA A 64 -2.57 -8.19 -4.33
N TYR A 65 -3.47 -8.66 -3.46
CA TYR A 65 -3.62 -8.15 -2.10
C TYR A 65 -2.34 -8.40 -1.29
N ALA A 66 -1.85 -9.65 -1.25
CA ALA A 66 -0.63 -9.99 -0.54
C ALA A 66 0.58 -9.19 -1.07
N GLY A 67 0.70 -9.04 -2.39
CA GLY A 67 1.75 -8.24 -3.01
C GLY A 67 1.68 -6.76 -2.65
N LEU A 68 0.47 -6.16 -2.63
CA LEU A 68 0.29 -4.76 -2.23
C LEU A 68 0.59 -4.55 -0.75
N THR A 69 0.14 -5.46 0.12
CA THR A 69 0.45 -5.41 1.56
C THR A 69 1.96 -5.52 1.79
N LEU A 70 2.62 -6.47 1.12
CA LEU A 70 4.06 -6.66 1.24
C LEU A 70 4.85 -5.47 0.68
N TYR A 71 4.36 -4.86 -0.40
CA TYR A 71 4.90 -3.59 -0.90
C TYR A 71 4.79 -2.48 0.14
N THR A 72 3.60 -2.26 0.72
CA THR A 72 3.39 -1.19 1.71
C THR A 72 4.24 -1.40 2.96
N VAL A 73 4.32 -2.63 3.46
CA VAL A 73 5.18 -2.97 4.62
C VAL A 73 6.66 -2.80 4.26
N GLY A 74 7.08 -3.27 3.09
CA GLY A 74 8.46 -3.10 2.62
C GLY A 74 8.84 -1.63 2.44
N LEU A 75 7.95 -0.84 1.84
CA LEU A 75 8.11 0.61 1.69
C LEU A 75 8.29 1.26 3.06
N TRP A 76 7.44 0.92 4.03
CA TRP A 76 7.55 1.42 5.39
C TRP A 76 8.90 1.09 6.02
N ILE A 77 9.32 -0.19 6.00
CA ILE A 77 10.62 -0.61 6.53
C ILE A 77 11.78 0.13 5.87
N VAL A 78 11.77 0.24 4.53
CA VAL A 78 12.82 0.94 3.77
C VAL A 78 12.88 2.41 4.15
N LEU A 79 11.74 3.11 4.20
CA LEU A 79 11.70 4.53 4.57
C LEU A 79 12.20 4.75 6.00
N THR A 80 11.83 3.87 6.93
CA THR A 80 12.34 3.89 8.31
C THR A 80 13.85 3.65 8.38
N LEU A 81 14.37 2.66 7.64
CA LEU A 81 15.82 2.36 7.60
C LEU A 81 16.64 3.49 6.96
N LEU A 82 16.05 4.24 6.04
CA LEU A 82 16.65 5.45 5.45
C LEU A 82 16.65 6.65 6.40
N GLY A 83 16.21 6.48 7.65
CA GLY A 83 16.17 7.54 8.66
C GLY A 83 14.91 8.41 8.58
N GLY A 84 13.88 7.97 7.85
CA GLY A 84 12.59 8.64 7.82
C GLY A 84 11.83 8.42 9.12
N GLU A 85 11.34 9.50 9.71
CA GLU A 85 10.43 9.45 10.85
C GLU A 85 9.03 9.86 10.39
N SER A 86 8.09 8.92 10.48
CA SER A 86 6.68 9.24 10.19
C SER A 86 6.15 10.19 11.27
N GLU A 87 5.65 11.36 10.85
CA GLU A 87 4.94 12.30 11.72
C GLU A 87 3.72 11.67 12.42
N ILE A 88 3.19 10.56 11.88
CA ILE A 88 2.02 9.84 12.44
C ILE A 88 2.43 8.90 13.60
N GLY A 89 3.72 8.84 13.97
CA GLY A 89 4.19 8.06 15.13
C GLY A 89 4.52 6.59 14.81
N LEU A 90 4.68 6.28 13.52
CA LEU A 90 5.16 4.99 13.02
C LEU A 90 6.71 4.96 12.89
N SER A 91 7.41 5.60 13.82
CA SER A 91 8.88 5.56 13.87
C SER A 91 9.38 4.27 14.52
N TYR A 92 10.60 3.85 14.19
CA TYR A 92 11.27 2.67 14.78
C TYR A 92 11.40 2.75 16.30
N ASN A 93 11.42 3.96 16.85
CA ASN A 93 11.49 4.20 18.30
C ASN A 93 10.14 4.03 19.01
N SER A 94 9.04 3.88 18.27
CA SER A 94 7.72 3.66 18.84
C SER A 94 7.47 2.16 19.08
N PRO A 95 7.10 1.74 20.31
CA PRO A 95 6.70 0.36 20.60
C PRO A 95 5.53 -0.12 19.70
N ILE A 96 4.73 0.83 19.24
CA ILE A 96 3.57 0.62 18.37
C ILE A 96 4.01 0.11 16.99
N PHE A 97 5.19 0.51 16.49
CA PHE A 97 5.76 0.04 15.22
C PHE A 97 5.87 -1.49 15.22
N TYR A 98 6.51 -2.06 16.23
CA TYR A 98 6.75 -3.51 16.32
C TYR A 98 5.45 -4.30 16.46
N LEU A 99 4.47 -3.77 17.20
CA LEU A 99 3.14 -4.39 17.31
C LEU A 99 2.45 -4.45 15.95
N ILE A 100 2.46 -3.36 15.18
CA ILE A 100 1.87 -3.31 13.84
C ILE A 100 2.59 -4.28 12.91
N VAL A 101 3.93 -4.33 12.93
CA VAL A 101 4.72 -5.27 12.13
C VAL A 101 4.37 -6.72 12.48
N ILE A 102 4.25 -7.07 13.77
CA ILE A 102 3.89 -8.42 14.20
C ILE A 102 2.48 -8.77 13.73
N VAL A 103 1.49 -7.89 13.93
CA VAL A 103 0.10 -8.13 13.51
C VAL A 103 -0.01 -8.30 12.00
N LEU A 104 0.65 -7.44 11.22
CA LEU A 104 0.69 -7.55 9.75
C LEU A 104 1.42 -8.81 9.29
N GLY A 105 2.51 -9.19 9.95
CA GLY A 105 3.22 -10.44 9.70
C GLY A 105 2.32 -11.66 9.94
N PHE A 106 1.56 -11.67 11.04
CA PHE A 106 0.58 -12.72 11.32
C PHE A 106 -0.55 -12.77 10.29
N ASP A 107 -1.06 -11.62 9.86
CA ASP A 107 -2.11 -11.56 8.85
C ASP A 107 -1.62 -12.08 7.49
N LEU A 108 -0.41 -11.69 7.07
CA LEU A 108 0.23 -12.21 5.87
C LEU A 108 0.47 -13.72 5.94
N LEU A 109 0.92 -14.24 7.09
CA LEU A 109 1.07 -15.68 7.31
C LEU A 109 -0.27 -16.41 7.22
N ARG A 110 -1.35 -15.81 7.74
CA ARG A 110 -2.70 -16.36 7.67
C ARG A 110 -3.19 -16.41 6.22
N VAL A 111 -3.02 -15.33 5.48
CA VAL A 111 -3.34 -15.24 4.06
C VAL A 111 -2.54 -16.29 3.28
N TYR A 112 -1.23 -16.41 3.51
CA TYR A 112 -0.37 -17.41 2.86
C TYR A 112 -0.85 -18.84 3.14
N ARG A 113 -1.19 -19.17 4.39
CA ARG A 113 -1.69 -20.51 4.76
C ARG A 113 -3.03 -20.82 4.10
N GLN A 114 -3.96 -19.87 4.09
CA GLN A 114 -5.26 -20.04 3.40
C GLN A 114 -5.06 -20.30 1.92
N TRP A 115 -4.10 -19.58 1.33
CA TRP A 115 -3.80 -19.70 -0.08
C TRP A 115 -3.17 -21.05 -0.44
N LYS A 116 -2.24 -21.54 0.37
CA LYS A 116 -1.66 -22.89 0.25
C LYS A 116 -2.71 -24.00 0.39
N ARG A 117 -3.70 -23.82 1.26
CA ARG A 117 -4.81 -24.78 1.45
C ARG A 117 -5.71 -24.85 0.21
N GLU A 118 -6.08 -23.69 -0.33
CA GLU A 118 -6.89 -23.60 -1.56
C GLU A 118 -6.17 -24.19 -2.78
N GLU A 119 -4.85 -24.06 -2.86
CA GLU A 119 -4.05 -24.64 -3.92
C GLU A 119 -3.92 -26.17 -3.78
N ALA A 120 -3.80 -26.68 -2.55
CA ALA A 120 -3.82 -28.11 -2.27
C ALA A 120 -5.18 -28.76 -2.57
N GLU A 121 -6.30 -28.12 -2.22
CA GLU A 121 -7.64 -28.60 -2.55
C GLU A 121 -7.90 -28.66 -4.06
N LYS A 122 -7.43 -27.67 -4.82
CA LYS A 122 -7.54 -27.67 -6.29
C LYS A 122 -6.73 -28.76 -6.96
N ASN A 123 -5.59 -29.15 -6.39
CA ASN A 123 -4.75 -30.22 -6.94
C ASN A 123 -5.28 -31.61 -6.60
N ASN A 124 -6.00 -31.78 -5.48
CA ASN A 124 -6.62 -33.06 -5.10
C ASN A 124 -7.99 -33.31 -5.77
N ALA A 125 -8.63 -32.26 -6.32
CA ALA A 125 -9.91 -32.34 -7.02
C ALA A 125 -9.77 -32.55 -8.55
N LYS A 126 -8.55 -32.77 -9.03
CA LYS A 126 -8.21 -32.95 -10.45
C LYS A 126 -7.59 -34.31 -10.68
#